data_AF-A0A6P2ADB7-F1
#
_entry.id   AF-A0A6P2ADB7-F1
#
_cell.length_a   1.000
_cell.length_b   1.000
_cell.length_c   1.000
_cell.angle_alpha   90.00
_cell.angle_beta   90.00
_cell.angle_gamma   90.00
#
_symmetry.space_group_name_H-M   'P 1'
#
loop_
_entity.id
_entity.type
_entity.pdbx_description
1 polymer ?
#
loop_
_entity_poly.entity_id
_entity_poly.type
_entity_poly.pdbx_seq_one_letter_code
_entity_poly.pdbx_strand_id
1 'polypeptide(L)'
;MTKVTYGTNGNDRLTGTEKRGWGIIRHGRDRIFGLGGNDIIFGLSGNDTLYGGDGYGTFSGNDTLYGGDGDDVLYGEGGNDLLFGENGNDVLYGGPGNDVLYGGNGNDTLYGEGDNDRLFGQNGNDVLYGGLGNDSLWGGDGNDVLHGERGNDFLFGENGNDTLWGGDGDDTLLGGGGNDYLNGGRGNDTLIGGPGADRFAFGVGRSFSRFNLGVDTISDFRYLERDKIVLHRSDFTALPISTNGLSSGDFASVTSDRLAELSNALITYNRTNGKLFYNPNRNAFGFASNSDAGGHFATLSGNPPLIASDLIVAH
;
A
#
# COMPACT_ATOMS: atom_id res chain seq x y z
N MET A 1 -8.84 33.81 11.85
CA MET A 1 -8.10 34.81 11.02
C MET A 1 -6.86 34.07 10.61
N THR A 2 -6.58 34.01 9.32
CA THR A 2 -5.38 33.32 8.83
C THR A 2 -4.16 34.20 9.12
N LYS A 3 -3.22 33.71 9.92
CA LYS A 3 -1.92 34.36 10.06
C LYS A 3 -0.96 33.73 9.06
N VAL A 4 -0.16 34.56 8.42
CA VAL A 4 0.91 34.08 7.55
C VAL A 4 2.25 34.40 8.22
N THR A 5 3.13 33.42 8.30
CA THR A 5 4.48 33.53 8.89
C THR A 5 5.50 33.05 7.86
N TYR A 6 6.61 33.77 7.73
CA TYR A 6 7.70 33.45 6.81
C TYR A 6 9.00 33.37 7.60
N GLY A 7 9.80 32.35 7.33
CA GLY A 7 11.20 32.24 7.74
C GLY A 7 12.12 33.03 6.83
N THR A 8 13.35 32.55 6.74
CA THR A 8 14.50 33.10 6.05
C THR A 8 15.17 31.99 5.24
N ASN A 9 16.30 32.28 4.58
CA ASN A 9 17.03 31.24 3.83
C ASN A 9 18.01 30.44 4.71
N GLY A 10 17.83 30.47 6.04
CA GLY A 10 18.62 29.66 6.97
C GLY A 10 17.73 29.07 8.04
N ASN A 11 18.27 28.15 8.83
CA ASN A 11 17.51 27.34 9.78
C ASN A 11 16.69 28.20 10.77
N ASP A 12 15.37 28.05 10.67
CA ASP A 12 14.39 28.80 11.42
C ASP A 12 13.59 27.93 12.37
N ARG A 13 13.04 28.59 13.41
CA ARG A 13 12.04 27.99 14.30
C ARG A 13 10.78 28.84 14.27
N LEU A 14 9.75 28.34 13.63
CA LEU A 14 8.50 29.06 13.36
C LEU A 14 7.35 28.44 14.14
N THR A 15 6.42 29.29 14.61
CA THR A 15 5.25 28.82 15.35
C THR A 15 3.99 29.54 14.90
N GLY A 16 2.90 28.80 14.81
CA GLY A 16 1.54 29.27 14.66
C GLY A 16 1.08 30.06 15.88
N THR A 17 -0.21 30.36 15.92
CA THR A 17 -0.80 31.22 16.93
C THR A 17 -1.69 30.48 17.91
N GLU A 18 -1.16 30.22 19.10
CA GLU A 18 -1.95 30.00 20.31
C GLU A 18 -2.17 31.31 21.06
N LYS A 19 -3.33 31.97 20.90
CA LYS A 19 -3.59 33.19 21.68
C LYS A 19 -4.06 32.85 23.10
N ARG A 20 -3.14 32.85 24.07
CA ARG A 20 -3.48 32.86 25.50
C ARG A 20 -3.82 34.29 25.98
N GLY A 21 -5.11 34.61 26.16
CA GLY A 21 -5.56 35.82 26.89
C GLY A 21 -6.94 36.40 26.53
N TRP A 22 -7.87 36.35 27.50
CA TRP A 22 -9.18 37.01 27.65
C TRP A 22 -10.19 37.01 26.47
N GLY A 23 -10.73 35.82 26.16
CA GLY A 23 -12.19 35.71 26.00
C GLY A 23 -12.77 35.28 24.65
N ILE A 24 -11.97 35.10 23.59
CA ILE A 24 -12.42 34.43 22.36
C ILE A 24 -11.27 33.56 21.84
N ILE A 25 -11.39 32.25 22.01
CA ILE A 25 -10.50 31.28 21.35
C ILE A 25 -10.81 31.37 19.86
N ARG A 26 -9.83 31.76 19.06
CA ARG A 26 -9.87 31.52 17.63
C ARG A 26 -8.68 30.62 17.37
N HIS A 27 -8.94 29.32 17.31
CA HIS A 27 -8.04 28.36 16.69
C HIS A 27 -7.59 28.96 15.34
N GLY A 28 -6.28 29.04 15.16
CA GLY A 28 -5.68 29.65 13.99
C GLY A 28 -6.10 28.88 12.75
N ARG A 29 -5.91 29.47 11.58
CA ARG A 29 -5.72 28.69 10.37
C ARG A 29 -4.50 29.30 9.75
N ASP A 30 -3.35 28.86 10.21
CA ASP A 30 -2.08 29.50 10.00
C ASP A 30 -1.43 28.96 8.74
N ARG A 31 -0.67 29.82 8.07
CA ARG A 31 0.14 29.46 6.91
C ARG A 31 1.57 29.80 7.24
N ILE A 32 2.43 28.81 7.31
CA ILE A 32 3.81 28.99 7.75
C ILE A 32 4.75 28.47 6.67
N PHE A 33 5.71 29.29 6.28
CA PHE A 33 6.71 28.98 5.25
C PHE A 33 8.09 29.05 5.87
N GLY A 34 8.84 27.94 5.90
CA GLY A 34 10.24 27.89 6.35
C GLY A 34 11.17 28.64 5.40
N LEU A 35 10.96 28.41 4.10
CA LEU A 35 11.74 28.91 2.95
C LEU A 35 12.98 28.08 2.67
N GLY A 36 14.09 28.29 3.38
CA GLY A 36 15.29 27.51 3.12
C GLY A 36 16.16 27.34 4.35
N GLY A 37 16.97 26.28 4.35
CA GLY A 37 17.64 25.81 5.56
C GLY A 37 16.87 24.63 6.14
N ASN A 38 17.28 24.16 7.31
CA ASN A 38 16.60 23.09 8.02
C ASN A 38 15.75 23.71 9.13
N ASP A 39 14.44 23.69 8.95
CA ASP A 39 13.49 24.45 9.72
C ASP A 39 12.70 23.57 10.70
N ILE A 40 12.20 24.19 11.76
CA ILE A 40 11.27 23.54 12.70
C ILE A 40 10.01 24.39 12.79
N ILE A 41 8.89 23.83 12.36
CA ILE A 41 7.62 24.53 12.21
C ILE A 41 6.54 23.88 13.07
N PHE A 42 5.79 24.67 13.83
CA PHE A 42 4.67 24.22 14.65
C PHE A 42 3.38 24.93 14.26
N GLY A 43 2.30 24.22 13.90
CA GLY A 43 0.96 24.78 13.66
C GLY A 43 0.23 25.10 14.96
N LEU A 44 0.24 24.14 15.90
CA LEU A 44 -0.34 24.16 17.24
C LEU A 44 -1.83 23.78 17.28
N SER A 45 -2.74 24.72 17.03
CA SER A 45 -4.18 24.42 17.11
C SER A 45 -4.96 25.12 16.03
N GLY A 46 -5.90 24.39 15.45
CA GLY A 46 -6.68 24.78 14.28
C GLY A 46 -6.03 24.26 13.00
N ASN A 47 -6.82 24.24 11.93
CA ASN A 47 -6.45 23.68 10.64
C ASN A 47 -5.44 24.57 9.91
N ASP A 48 -4.18 24.17 9.96
CA ASP A 48 -3.03 24.93 9.51
C ASP A 48 -2.48 24.39 8.17
N THR A 49 -1.60 25.18 7.56
CA THR A 49 -0.84 24.77 6.37
C THR A 49 0.62 25.13 6.55
N LEU A 50 1.48 24.12 6.55
CA LEU A 50 2.90 24.25 6.84
C LEU A 50 3.70 23.89 5.59
N TYR A 51 4.73 24.67 5.28
CA TYR A 51 5.67 24.42 4.20
C TYR A 51 7.08 24.48 4.78
N GLY A 52 7.85 23.40 4.65
CA GLY A 52 9.28 23.38 4.94
C GLY A 52 10.01 24.37 4.01
N GLY A 53 9.76 24.24 2.71
CA GLY A 53 10.26 25.16 1.69
C GLY A 53 9.35 26.33 1.29
N ASP A 54 9.74 27.02 0.21
CA ASP A 54 8.96 28.10 -0.41
C ASP A 54 8.09 27.65 -1.61
N GLY A 55 8.15 26.36 -1.98
CA GLY A 55 7.43 25.78 -3.11
C GLY A 55 7.90 26.26 -4.50
N TYR A 56 9.03 26.97 -4.60
CA TYR A 56 9.54 27.54 -5.87
C TYR A 56 10.97 27.11 -6.25
N GLY A 57 11.55 26.15 -5.53
CA GLY A 57 12.73 25.41 -5.94
C GLY A 57 14.07 26.14 -5.76
N THR A 58 15.09 25.32 -5.44
CA THR A 58 16.49 25.59 -5.03
C THR A 58 16.77 25.66 -3.53
N PHE A 59 15.76 25.79 -2.68
CA PHE A 59 15.92 25.64 -1.24
C PHE A 59 15.51 24.22 -0.85
N SER A 60 16.52 23.39 -0.61
CA SER A 60 16.35 22.06 -0.01
C SER A 60 16.77 22.16 1.46
N GLY A 61 15.94 21.62 2.32
CA GLY A 61 16.04 21.64 3.77
C GLY A 61 15.65 20.27 4.31
N ASN A 62 16.28 19.84 5.40
CA ASN A 62 15.74 18.71 6.15
C ASN A 62 14.91 19.31 7.28
N ASP A 63 13.63 19.44 7.05
CA ASP A 63 12.69 20.17 7.86
C ASP A 63 11.96 19.26 8.84
N THR A 64 11.42 19.87 9.89
CA THR A 64 10.57 19.18 10.86
C THR A 64 9.30 19.97 11.08
N LEU A 65 8.17 19.40 10.68
CA LEU A 65 6.85 20.05 10.74
C LEU A 65 5.95 19.30 11.73
N TYR A 66 5.25 20.06 12.57
CA TYR A 66 4.25 19.57 13.52
C TYR A 66 2.94 20.30 13.25
N GLY A 67 1.89 19.58 12.81
CA GLY A 67 0.56 20.10 12.57
C GLY A 67 -0.07 20.60 13.87
N GLY A 68 -0.37 19.67 14.77
CA GLY A 68 -0.96 19.97 16.07
C GLY A 68 -2.37 19.43 16.17
N ASP A 69 -3.26 20.19 16.82
CA ASP A 69 -4.68 19.88 16.83
C ASP A 69 -5.36 20.51 15.61
N GLY A 70 -6.12 19.76 14.82
CA GLY A 70 -6.85 20.27 13.66
C GLY A 70 -6.59 19.43 12.43
N ASP A 71 -7.39 19.59 11.38
CA ASP A 71 -7.10 18.93 10.10
C ASP A 71 -6.09 19.80 9.33
N ASP A 72 -4.82 19.41 9.34
CA ASP A 72 -3.67 20.16 8.86
C ASP A 72 -3.18 19.69 7.50
N VAL A 73 -2.42 20.55 6.82
CA VAL A 73 -1.73 20.19 5.57
C VAL A 73 -0.26 20.55 5.67
N LEU A 74 0.61 19.56 5.56
CA LEU A 74 2.06 19.71 5.71
C LEU A 74 2.76 19.37 4.39
N TYR A 75 3.68 20.22 3.97
CA TYR A 75 4.54 20.02 2.80
C TYR A 75 6.01 20.06 3.26
N GLY A 76 6.73 18.93 3.16
CA GLY A 76 8.17 18.86 3.37
C GLY A 76 8.92 19.64 2.29
N GLU A 77 8.50 19.44 1.04
CA GLU A 77 9.15 19.96 -0.18
C GLU A 77 10.40 19.15 -0.52
N GLY A 78 11.59 19.75 -0.58
CA GLY A 78 12.78 19.02 -1.02
C GLY A 78 13.77 18.81 0.11
N GLY A 79 14.18 17.57 0.34
CA GLY A 79 15.13 17.21 1.40
C GLY A 79 14.67 15.95 2.11
N ASN A 80 15.31 15.60 3.23
CA ASN A 80 14.84 14.47 4.04
C ASN A 80 14.10 15.03 5.26
N ASP A 81 12.78 15.04 5.17
CA ASP A 81 11.89 15.74 6.08
C ASP A 81 11.27 14.81 7.12
N LEU A 82 10.81 15.42 8.21
CA LEU A 82 10.10 14.75 9.29
C LEU A 82 8.79 15.48 9.57
N LEU A 83 7.67 14.87 9.21
CA LEU A 83 6.33 15.45 9.33
C LEU A 83 5.50 14.70 10.37
N PHE A 84 4.81 15.45 11.23
CA PHE A 84 3.84 14.94 12.20
C PHE A 84 2.50 15.67 12.01
N GLY A 85 1.43 14.96 11.65
CA GLY A 85 0.06 15.50 11.62
C GLY A 85 -0.45 15.80 13.03
N GLU A 86 -0.25 14.81 13.92
CA GLU A 86 -0.68 14.82 15.33
C GLU A 86 -2.17 14.50 15.54
N ASN A 87 -3.06 15.47 15.77
CA ASN A 87 -4.47 15.20 16.03
C ASN A 87 -5.36 15.84 14.96
N GLY A 88 -6.06 15.04 14.17
CA GLY A 88 -6.94 15.55 13.12
C GLY A 88 -6.93 14.61 11.93
N ASN A 89 -7.64 14.97 10.86
CA ASN A 89 -7.53 14.24 9.59
C ASN A 89 -6.56 15.02 8.71
N ASP A 90 -5.29 14.67 8.78
CA ASP A 90 -4.19 15.44 8.22
C ASP A 90 -3.83 15.00 6.81
N VAL A 91 -3.21 15.90 6.05
CA VAL A 91 -2.62 15.59 4.74
C VAL A 91 -1.16 15.97 4.74
N LEU A 92 -0.29 14.98 4.59
CA LEU A 92 1.16 15.13 4.63
C LEU A 92 1.75 14.80 3.25
N TYR A 93 2.61 15.69 2.74
CA TYR A 93 3.40 15.50 1.53
C TYR A 93 4.88 15.57 1.91
N GLY A 94 5.62 14.48 1.73
CA GLY A 94 7.07 14.43 1.89
C GLY A 94 7.73 15.29 0.81
N GLY A 95 7.63 14.81 -0.42
CA GLY A 95 8.22 15.47 -1.59
C GLY A 95 9.46 14.71 -2.05
N PRO A 96 10.39 15.35 -2.76
CA PRO A 96 11.64 14.68 -3.12
C PRO A 96 12.58 14.51 -1.92
N GLY A 97 12.91 13.27 -1.59
CA GLY A 97 13.95 12.88 -0.63
C GLY A 97 13.48 11.71 0.23
N ASN A 98 14.29 11.29 1.21
CA ASN A 98 13.91 10.14 2.03
C ASN A 98 13.25 10.65 3.31
N ASP A 99 11.92 10.70 3.28
CA ASP A 99 11.10 11.35 4.27
C ASP A 99 10.55 10.39 5.32
N VAL A 100 10.11 10.96 6.44
CA VAL A 100 9.41 10.23 7.50
C VAL A 100 8.14 10.99 7.87
N LEU A 101 7.00 10.36 7.63
CA LEU A 101 5.67 10.95 7.86
C LEU A 101 4.91 10.16 8.92
N TYR A 102 4.35 10.86 9.90
CA TYR A 102 3.49 10.33 10.94
C TYR A 102 2.13 11.03 10.87
N GLY A 103 1.06 10.30 10.55
CA GLY A 103 -0.32 10.82 10.54
C GLY A 103 -0.75 11.21 11.94
N GLY A 104 -0.97 10.22 12.81
CA GLY A 104 -1.26 10.45 14.21
C GLY A 104 -2.63 9.92 14.59
N ASN A 105 -3.50 10.79 15.10
CA ASN A 105 -4.87 10.44 15.45
C ASN A 105 -5.84 11.05 14.44
N GLY A 106 -6.58 10.20 13.73
CA GLY A 106 -7.60 10.61 12.77
C GLY A 106 -7.43 9.83 11.48
N ASN A 107 -8.20 10.18 10.45
CA ASN A 107 -8.10 9.49 9.16
C ASN A 107 -7.20 10.32 8.25
N ASP A 108 -5.93 9.97 8.20
CA ASP A 108 -4.89 10.75 7.59
C ASP A 108 -4.64 10.34 6.13
N THR A 109 -4.04 11.23 5.35
CA THR A 109 -3.54 10.92 4.01
C THR A 109 -2.09 11.32 3.88
N LEU A 110 -1.22 10.35 3.63
CA LEU A 110 0.22 10.54 3.55
C LEU A 110 0.73 10.22 2.14
N TYR A 111 1.57 11.10 1.61
CA TYR A 111 2.25 10.96 0.34
C TYR A 111 3.77 11.06 0.56
N GLY A 112 4.52 9.97 0.33
CA GLY A 112 5.99 10.01 0.30
C GLY A 112 6.50 10.78 -0.92
N GLU A 113 5.91 10.48 -2.08
CA GLU A 113 6.20 11.03 -3.41
C GLU A 113 7.44 10.45 -4.08
N GLY A 114 8.66 10.76 -3.66
CA GLY A 114 9.82 10.22 -4.35
C GLY A 114 11.08 10.08 -3.52
N ASP A 115 11.90 9.11 -3.92
CA ASP A 115 12.95 8.48 -3.11
C ASP A 115 12.35 7.53 -2.06
N ASN A 116 13.10 7.07 -1.04
CA ASN A 116 12.68 5.95 -0.19
C ASN A 116 12.12 6.47 1.14
N ASP A 117 10.82 6.33 1.33
CA ASP A 117 10.09 6.97 2.41
C ASP A 117 9.65 6.01 3.51
N ARG A 118 9.33 6.57 4.68
CA ARG A 118 8.67 5.86 5.78
C ARG A 118 7.39 6.56 6.19
N LEU A 119 6.26 5.89 6.02
CA LEU A 119 4.93 6.44 6.31
C LEU A 119 4.27 5.61 7.42
N PHE A 120 3.74 6.30 8.42
CA PHE A 120 3.03 5.71 9.56
C PHE A 120 1.66 6.38 9.70
N GLY A 121 0.56 5.67 9.40
CA GLY A 121 -0.80 6.17 9.59
C GLY A 121 -1.12 6.38 11.08
N GLN A 122 -0.90 5.33 11.87
CA GLN A 122 -1.17 5.23 13.31
C GLN A 122 -2.65 4.98 13.62
N ASN A 123 -3.39 5.92 14.22
CA ASN A 123 -4.75 5.65 14.70
C ASN A 123 -5.79 6.23 13.75
N GLY A 124 -6.62 5.40 13.14
CA GLY A 124 -7.73 5.81 12.29
C GLY A 124 -7.72 5.04 10.97
N ASN A 125 -8.57 5.40 10.02
CA ASN A 125 -8.57 4.73 8.71
C ASN A 125 -7.76 5.58 7.74
N ASP A 126 -6.51 5.20 7.53
CA ASP A 126 -5.52 6.02 6.85
C ASP A 126 -5.35 5.62 5.38
N VAL A 127 -4.83 6.57 4.60
CA VAL A 127 -4.48 6.35 3.19
C VAL A 127 -3.03 6.74 2.96
N LEU A 128 -2.19 5.77 2.63
CA LEU A 128 -0.75 5.95 2.45
C LEU A 128 -0.35 5.65 1.01
N TYR A 129 0.44 6.56 0.42
CA TYR A 129 1.05 6.41 -0.90
C TYR A 129 2.57 6.54 -0.76
N GLY A 130 3.32 5.48 -1.07
CA GLY A 130 4.78 5.47 -1.08
C GLY A 130 5.32 6.38 -2.19
N GLY A 131 5.10 5.98 -3.44
CA GLY A 131 5.45 6.80 -4.59
C GLY A 131 6.55 6.18 -5.43
N LEU A 132 7.64 6.91 -5.64
CA LEU A 132 8.81 6.44 -6.39
C LEU A 132 9.93 6.04 -5.44
N GLY A 133 10.16 4.76 -5.19
CA GLY A 133 11.26 4.36 -4.30
C GLY A 133 11.02 3.00 -3.70
N ASN A 134 11.86 2.60 -2.76
CA ASN A 134 11.59 1.40 -1.96
C ASN A 134 11.05 1.86 -0.62
N ASP A 135 9.74 1.95 -0.53
CA ASP A 135 9.06 2.61 0.57
C ASP A 135 8.72 1.62 1.69
N SER A 136 8.47 2.16 2.88
CA SER A 136 7.97 1.37 4.00
C SER A 136 6.74 2.05 4.62
N LEU A 137 5.60 1.36 4.55
CA LEU A 137 4.29 1.87 4.95
C LEU A 137 3.73 1.01 6.09
N TRP A 138 3.25 1.67 7.15
CA TRP A 138 2.53 1.07 8.27
C TRP A 138 1.16 1.75 8.41
N GLY A 139 0.07 0.97 8.30
CA GLY A 139 -1.31 1.44 8.47
C GLY A 139 -1.57 1.83 9.92
N GLY A 140 -1.64 0.82 10.79
CA GLY A 140 -1.80 1.01 12.23
C GLY A 140 -3.12 0.43 12.74
N ASP A 141 -3.82 1.17 13.58
CA ASP A 141 -5.14 0.81 14.07
C ASP A 141 -6.22 1.39 13.15
N GLY A 142 -6.90 0.57 12.33
CA GLY A 142 -7.72 1.18 11.30
C GLY A 142 -8.48 0.24 10.39
N ASN A 143 -8.85 0.73 9.22
CA ASN A 143 -9.06 -0.09 8.04
C ASN A 143 -8.39 0.71 6.93
N ASP A 144 -7.12 0.39 6.70
CA ASP A 144 -6.21 1.29 6.02
C ASP A 144 -6.10 0.93 4.54
N VAL A 145 -5.66 1.91 3.77
CA VAL A 145 -5.37 1.78 2.34
C VAL A 145 -3.92 2.14 2.10
N LEU A 146 -3.11 1.14 1.73
CA LEU A 146 -1.68 1.30 1.48
C LEU A 146 -1.37 1.03 0.02
N HIS A 147 -0.67 1.97 -0.62
CA HIS A 147 -0.17 1.88 -1.99
C HIS A 147 1.36 2.07 -1.99
N GLY A 148 2.13 1.03 -2.30
CA GLY A 148 3.59 1.15 -2.48
C GLY A 148 3.96 1.96 -3.73
N GLU A 149 3.23 1.69 -4.82
CA GLU A 149 3.39 2.29 -6.14
C GLU A 149 4.58 1.77 -6.95
N ARG A 150 5.77 2.39 -6.94
CA ARG A 150 6.89 1.95 -7.76
C ARG A 150 8.14 1.73 -6.93
N GLY A 151 8.66 0.52 -7.02
CA GLY A 151 9.89 0.06 -6.41
C GLY A 151 9.60 -1.15 -5.55
N ASN A 152 10.56 -1.60 -4.76
CA ASN A 152 10.38 -2.81 -3.95
C ASN A 152 9.94 -2.40 -2.54
N ASP A 153 8.64 -2.45 -2.30
CA ASP A 153 8.02 -1.82 -1.15
C ASP A 153 7.75 -2.81 -0.01
N PHE A 154 7.70 -2.28 1.21
CA PHE A 154 7.23 -2.98 2.40
C PHE A 154 5.94 -2.34 2.90
N LEU A 155 4.84 -3.10 2.93
CA LEU A 155 3.54 -2.64 3.41
C LEU A 155 3.08 -3.52 4.58
N PHE A 156 2.66 -2.90 5.68
CA PHE A 156 2.05 -3.59 6.81
C PHE A 156 0.76 -2.90 7.25
N GLY A 157 -0.40 -3.56 7.10
CA GLY A 157 -1.70 -3.04 7.52
C GLY A 157 -1.84 -2.89 9.04
N GLU A 158 -1.30 -3.85 9.78
CA GLU A 158 -1.38 -3.96 11.24
C GLU A 158 -2.75 -4.42 11.76
N ASN A 159 -3.57 -3.56 12.36
CA ASN A 159 -4.84 -3.95 12.96
C ASN A 159 -6.02 -3.44 12.12
N GLY A 160 -6.91 -4.35 11.75
CA GLY A 160 -8.19 -4.05 11.11
C GLY A 160 -8.28 -4.65 9.72
N ASN A 161 -9.24 -4.23 8.91
CA ASN A 161 -9.45 -4.83 7.58
C ASN A 161 -8.83 -3.95 6.51
N ASP A 162 -7.60 -4.27 6.15
CA ASP A 162 -6.75 -3.38 5.37
C ASP A 162 -6.76 -3.76 3.88
N THR A 163 -6.46 -2.77 3.04
CA THR A 163 -6.29 -2.98 1.60
C THR A 163 -4.90 -2.53 1.17
N LEU A 164 -4.10 -3.49 0.73
CA LEU A 164 -2.70 -3.30 0.38
C LEU A 164 -2.50 -3.55 -1.12
N TRP A 165 -1.86 -2.59 -1.78
CA TRP A 165 -1.41 -2.67 -3.16
C TRP A 165 0.09 -2.41 -3.22
N GLY A 166 0.89 -3.40 -3.60
CA GLY A 166 2.34 -3.26 -3.79
C GLY A 166 2.64 -2.31 -4.95
N GLY A 167 2.34 -2.74 -6.18
CA GLY A 167 2.46 -1.90 -7.36
C GLY A 167 3.43 -2.50 -8.37
N ASP A 168 4.44 -1.74 -8.77
CA ASP A 168 5.51 -2.19 -9.65
C ASP A 168 6.80 -2.45 -8.85
N GLY A 169 7.22 -3.70 -8.71
CA GLY A 169 8.46 -4.09 -8.04
C GLY A 169 8.30 -5.42 -7.31
N ASP A 170 9.36 -5.91 -6.68
CA ASP A 170 9.27 -7.12 -5.86
C ASP A 170 8.88 -6.70 -4.42
N ASP A 171 7.58 -6.77 -4.11
CA ASP A 171 7.00 -6.19 -2.90
C ASP A 171 6.81 -7.20 -1.76
N THR A 172 6.72 -6.70 -0.53
CA THR A 172 6.36 -7.49 0.66
C THR A 172 5.15 -6.87 1.36
N LEU A 173 4.02 -7.59 1.35
CA LEU A 173 2.75 -7.15 1.92
C LEU A 173 2.38 -8.04 3.11
N LEU A 174 2.15 -7.42 4.26
CA LEU A 174 1.65 -8.04 5.48
C LEU A 174 0.27 -7.42 5.80
N GLY A 175 -0.80 -8.21 5.78
CA GLY A 175 -2.13 -7.75 6.19
C GLY A 175 -2.13 -7.40 7.67
N GLY A 176 -1.94 -8.41 8.51
CA GLY A 176 -1.90 -8.24 9.95
C GLY A 176 -3.07 -8.95 10.60
N GLY A 177 -3.79 -8.28 11.49
CA GLY A 177 -4.97 -8.84 12.13
C GLY A 177 -6.25 -8.27 11.54
N GLY A 178 -7.08 -9.10 10.90
CA GLY A 178 -8.37 -8.69 10.37
C GLY A 178 -8.71 -9.45 9.11
N ASN A 179 -9.49 -8.88 8.19
CA ASN A 179 -9.81 -9.56 6.93
C ASN A 179 -9.27 -8.73 5.79
N ASP A 180 -8.04 -9.03 5.40
CA ASP A 180 -7.28 -8.12 4.57
C ASP A 180 -7.45 -8.43 3.08
N TYR A 181 -7.15 -7.45 2.23
CA TYR A 181 -7.09 -7.60 0.79
C TYR A 181 -5.69 -7.19 0.32
N LEU A 182 -4.95 -8.15 -0.24
CA LEU A 182 -3.56 -7.96 -0.66
C LEU A 182 -3.44 -8.18 -2.17
N ASN A 183 -2.83 -7.23 -2.88
CA ASN A 183 -2.48 -7.34 -4.29
C ASN A 183 -1.02 -6.91 -4.47
N GLY A 184 -0.14 -7.84 -4.81
CA GLY A 184 1.28 -7.56 -5.02
C GLY A 184 1.50 -6.65 -6.23
N GLY A 185 0.89 -6.99 -7.36
CA GLY A 185 0.92 -6.17 -8.56
C GLY A 185 1.83 -6.78 -9.62
N ARG A 186 2.90 -6.09 -9.99
CA ARG A 186 3.92 -6.62 -10.89
C ARG A 186 5.21 -6.87 -10.14
N GLY A 187 5.71 -8.07 -10.26
CA GLY A 187 6.99 -8.45 -9.67
C GLY A 187 6.80 -9.76 -8.94
N ASN A 188 7.82 -10.22 -8.24
CA ASN A 188 7.72 -11.44 -7.46
C ASN A 188 7.43 -11.06 -6.01
N ASP A 189 6.15 -10.94 -5.72
CA ASP A 189 5.71 -10.38 -4.44
C ASP A 189 5.62 -11.45 -3.35
N THR A 190 5.76 -11.03 -2.09
CA THR A 190 5.51 -11.86 -0.91
C THR A 190 4.27 -11.35 -0.19
N LEU A 191 3.23 -12.17 -0.14
CA LEU A 191 1.95 -11.85 0.49
C LEU A 191 1.75 -12.68 1.76
N ILE A 192 1.52 -12.00 2.89
CA ILE A 192 1.26 -12.61 4.20
C ILE A 192 -0.06 -12.02 4.71
N GLY A 193 -1.09 -12.85 4.87
CA GLY A 193 -2.39 -12.39 5.36
C GLY A 193 -2.35 -12.03 6.85
N GLY A 194 -1.87 -12.93 7.70
CA GLY A 194 -1.98 -12.78 9.15
C GLY A 194 -3.41 -13.03 9.67
N PRO A 195 -3.66 -13.13 10.99
CA PRO A 195 -4.95 -13.58 11.56
C PRO A 195 -6.23 -13.07 10.86
N GLY A 196 -7.12 -13.98 10.45
CA GLY A 196 -8.45 -13.68 9.89
C GLY A 196 -8.65 -14.17 8.46
N ALA A 197 -9.71 -13.70 7.78
CA ALA A 197 -10.18 -14.26 6.51
C ALA A 197 -9.75 -13.41 5.31
N ASP A 198 -8.52 -13.65 4.84
CA ASP A 198 -7.84 -12.75 3.91
C ASP A 198 -8.14 -13.04 2.45
N ARG A 199 -7.86 -12.06 1.60
CA ARG A 199 -8.05 -12.10 0.14
C ARG A 199 -6.75 -11.76 -0.57
N PHE A 200 -6.13 -12.77 -1.17
CA PHE A 200 -4.96 -12.63 -2.01
C PHE A 200 -5.39 -12.44 -3.46
N ALA A 201 -5.26 -11.23 -3.98
CA ALA A 201 -5.78 -10.84 -5.28
C ALA A 201 -4.71 -10.86 -6.36
N PHE A 202 -5.05 -11.50 -7.48
CA PHE A 202 -4.22 -11.61 -8.67
C PHE A 202 -4.94 -10.99 -9.86
N GLY A 203 -4.17 -10.26 -10.67
CA GLY A 203 -4.69 -9.44 -11.74
C GLY A 203 -5.04 -8.02 -11.27
N VAL A 204 -5.27 -7.14 -12.25
CA VAL A 204 -5.23 -5.66 -12.24
C VAL A 204 -3.86 -5.00 -12.19
N GLY A 205 -3.15 -5.02 -13.33
CA GLY A 205 -2.26 -3.93 -13.75
C GLY A 205 -2.93 -3.16 -14.90
N ARG A 206 -3.34 -1.90 -14.67
CA ARG A 206 -3.99 -1.07 -15.71
C ARG A 206 -3.15 -1.03 -16.99
N SER A 207 -3.59 -1.71 -18.06
CA SER A 207 -3.05 -1.60 -19.43
C SER A 207 -1.57 -1.92 -19.65
N PHE A 208 -1.09 -3.13 -19.34
CA PHE A 208 0.27 -3.52 -19.78
C PHE A 208 0.37 -4.98 -20.24
N SER A 209 1.40 -5.24 -21.05
CA SER A 209 1.57 -6.47 -21.82
C SER A 209 1.64 -7.73 -20.94
N ARG A 210 1.20 -8.86 -21.52
CA ARG A 210 1.14 -10.22 -20.95
C ARG A 210 2.51 -10.82 -20.53
N PHE A 211 3.49 -10.03 -20.09
CA PHE A 211 4.88 -10.46 -20.00
C PHE A 211 5.63 -10.08 -18.72
N ASN A 212 5.01 -9.47 -17.70
CA ASN A 212 5.74 -9.23 -16.45
C ASN A 212 4.83 -8.98 -15.23
N LEU A 213 3.87 -9.87 -14.96
CA LEU A 213 3.19 -9.86 -13.65
C LEU A 213 4.09 -10.44 -12.54
N GLY A 214 5.15 -11.17 -12.89
CA GLY A 214 5.97 -11.92 -11.95
C GLY A 214 5.25 -13.15 -11.37
N VAL A 215 5.84 -13.76 -10.34
CA VAL A 215 5.32 -14.94 -9.65
C VAL A 215 5.31 -14.69 -8.15
N ASP A 216 4.12 -14.44 -7.62
CA ASP A 216 3.98 -14.09 -6.21
C ASP A 216 3.98 -15.34 -5.32
N THR A 217 4.33 -15.13 -4.06
CA THR A 217 4.30 -16.14 -3.01
C THR A 217 3.30 -15.74 -1.93
N ILE A 218 2.27 -16.56 -1.74
CA ILE A 218 1.42 -16.49 -0.55
C ILE A 218 2.07 -17.33 0.54
N SER A 219 2.48 -16.70 1.64
CA SER A 219 3.33 -17.32 2.65
C SER A 219 2.59 -18.07 3.75
N ASP A 220 1.33 -17.73 4.02
CA ASP A 220 0.60 -18.20 5.22
C ASP A 220 -0.89 -18.53 4.97
N PHE A 221 -1.23 -18.95 3.74
CA PHE A 221 -2.62 -19.28 3.38
C PHE A 221 -3.27 -20.28 4.36
N ARG A 222 -4.30 -19.85 5.10
CA ARG A 222 -5.01 -20.61 6.14
C ARG A 222 -6.42 -20.97 5.72
N TYR A 223 -6.56 -22.20 5.24
CA TYR A 223 -7.86 -22.80 4.92
C TYR A 223 -8.89 -22.74 6.07
N LEU A 224 -8.46 -22.88 7.34
CA LEU A 224 -9.35 -22.86 8.49
C LEU A 224 -9.89 -21.47 8.82
N GLU A 225 -9.15 -20.42 8.48
CA GLU A 225 -9.53 -19.03 8.69
C GLU A 225 -10.30 -18.46 7.49
N ARG A 226 -10.42 -19.26 6.42
CA ARG A 226 -11.27 -19.06 5.23
C ARG A 226 -10.68 -18.05 4.23
N ASP A 227 -9.36 -17.97 4.18
CA ASP A 227 -8.62 -17.24 3.16
C ASP A 227 -9.10 -17.59 1.75
N LYS A 228 -9.02 -16.59 0.85
CA LYS A 228 -9.42 -16.69 -0.54
C LYS A 228 -8.33 -16.18 -1.47
N ILE A 229 -8.26 -16.83 -2.62
CA ILE A 229 -7.54 -16.32 -3.78
C ILE A 229 -8.56 -15.65 -4.69
N VAL A 230 -8.36 -14.37 -4.95
CA VAL A 230 -9.22 -13.55 -5.81
C VAL A 230 -8.56 -13.44 -7.18
N LEU A 231 -9.24 -13.90 -8.22
CA LEU A 231 -8.74 -13.88 -9.59
C LEU A 231 -9.50 -12.80 -10.37
N HIS A 232 -8.82 -11.76 -10.82
CA HIS A 232 -9.46 -10.68 -11.55
C HIS A 232 -9.68 -11.05 -13.02
N ARG A 233 -10.92 -10.91 -13.49
CA ARG A 233 -11.30 -11.42 -14.82
C ARG A 233 -10.58 -10.72 -15.99
N SER A 234 -10.03 -9.52 -15.79
CA SER A 234 -9.19 -8.85 -16.79
C SER A 234 -8.04 -9.72 -17.28
N ASP A 235 -7.42 -10.46 -16.36
CA ASP A 235 -6.24 -11.28 -16.63
C ASP A 235 -6.62 -12.77 -16.73
N PHE A 236 -7.64 -13.18 -15.97
CA PHE A 236 -8.20 -14.53 -15.99
C PHE A 236 -9.44 -14.65 -16.88
N THR A 237 -9.36 -14.15 -18.11
CA THR A 237 -10.51 -13.94 -19.03
C THR A 237 -11.33 -15.20 -19.35
N ALA A 238 -10.73 -16.38 -19.27
CA ALA A 238 -11.39 -17.65 -19.55
C ALA A 238 -12.22 -18.18 -18.37
N LEU A 239 -12.03 -17.63 -17.17
CA LEU A 239 -12.81 -18.02 -15.98
C LEU A 239 -14.20 -17.35 -15.99
N PRO A 240 -15.26 -18.09 -15.64
CA PRO A 240 -16.55 -17.49 -15.33
C PRO A 240 -16.47 -16.73 -14.00
N ILE A 241 -17.22 -15.63 -13.89
CA ILE A 241 -17.36 -14.90 -12.62
C ILE A 241 -17.97 -15.82 -11.59
N SER A 242 -17.39 -15.85 -10.39
CA SER A 242 -17.93 -16.62 -9.28
C SER A 242 -17.50 -16.03 -7.95
N THR A 243 -18.47 -15.73 -7.09
CA THR A 243 -18.24 -15.28 -5.72
C THR A 243 -18.20 -16.43 -4.71
N ASN A 244 -18.53 -17.65 -5.13
CA ASN A 244 -18.72 -18.82 -4.25
C ASN A 244 -17.72 -19.95 -4.52
N GLY A 245 -16.71 -19.72 -5.37
CA GLY A 245 -15.79 -20.77 -5.79
C GLY A 245 -15.84 -21.09 -7.27
N LEU A 246 -14.74 -21.62 -7.79
CA LEU A 246 -14.70 -22.20 -9.12
C LEU A 246 -15.55 -23.47 -9.22
N SER A 247 -16.02 -23.78 -10.45
CA SER A 247 -16.65 -25.07 -10.68
C SER A 247 -15.62 -26.21 -10.64
N SER A 248 -16.04 -27.43 -10.35
CA SER A 248 -15.13 -28.59 -10.31
C SER A 248 -14.46 -28.90 -11.66
N GLY A 249 -14.99 -28.38 -12.78
CA GLY A 249 -14.34 -28.48 -14.10
C GLY A 249 -13.36 -27.36 -14.40
N ASP A 250 -13.32 -26.32 -13.57
CA ASP A 250 -12.43 -25.17 -13.71
C ASP A 250 -11.21 -25.26 -12.81
N PHE A 251 -11.26 -26.12 -11.78
CA PHE A 251 -10.16 -26.33 -10.83
C PHE A 251 -9.73 -27.79 -10.76
N ALA A 252 -8.42 -28.03 -10.73
CA ALA A 252 -7.84 -29.35 -10.46
C ALA A 252 -6.69 -29.28 -9.45
N SER A 253 -6.52 -30.33 -8.64
CA SER A 253 -5.34 -30.52 -7.78
C SER A 253 -4.55 -31.76 -8.22
N VAL A 254 -3.25 -31.56 -8.48
CA VAL A 254 -2.32 -32.57 -9.01
C VAL A 254 -1.08 -32.67 -8.14
N THR A 255 -0.21 -33.65 -8.43
CA THR A 255 1.01 -33.91 -7.64
C THR A 255 2.31 -33.57 -8.34
N SER A 256 2.28 -33.06 -9.56
CA SER A 256 3.48 -32.64 -10.28
C SER A 256 3.17 -31.57 -11.32
N ASP A 257 4.17 -30.77 -11.65
CA ASP A 257 4.09 -29.74 -12.69
C ASP A 257 3.70 -30.37 -14.03
N ARG A 258 4.26 -31.55 -14.37
CA ARG A 258 3.88 -32.31 -15.57
C ARG A 258 2.39 -32.68 -15.62
N LEU A 259 1.77 -33.01 -14.48
CA LEU A 259 0.33 -33.28 -14.45
C LEU A 259 -0.49 -32.00 -14.56
N ALA A 260 0.03 -30.87 -14.05
CA ALA A 260 -0.59 -29.56 -14.24
C ALA A 260 -0.58 -29.19 -15.74
N GLU A 261 0.54 -29.44 -16.43
CA GLU A 261 0.71 -29.22 -17.87
C GLU A 261 -0.24 -30.01 -18.78
N LEU A 262 -0.73 -31.14 -18.29
CA LEU A 262 -1.67 -32.00 -19.00
C LEU A 262 -3.14 -31.77 -18.57
N SER A 263 -3.37 -30.92 -17.58
CA SER A 263 -4.70 -30.62 -17.05
C SER A 263 -5.53 -29.79 -18.03
N ASN A 264 -6.82 -30.12 -18.15
CA ASN A 264 -7.81 -29.35 -18.90
C ASN A 264 -8.64 -28.39 -18.01
N ALA A 265 -8.34 -28.33 -16.71
CA ALA A 265 -8.90 -27.32 -15.81
C ALA A 265 -8.30 -25.94 -16.13
N LEU A 266 -9.05 -24.88 -15.84
CA LEU A 266 -8.57 -23.50 -16.04
C LEU A 266 -7.51 -23.14 -15.01
N ILE A 267 -7.72 -23.54 -13.75
CA ILE A 267 -6.73 -23.41 -12.68
C ILE A 267 -6.30 -24.81 -12.23
N THR A 268 -4.99 -25.00 -12.11
CA THR A 268 -4.44 -26.24 -11.54
C THR A 268 -3.48 -25.92 -10.40
N TYR A 269 -3.67 -26.60 -9.26
CA TYR A 269 -2.82 -26.50 -8.08
C TYR A 269 -1.94 -27.74 -7.94
N ASN A 270 -0.62 -27.56 -7.95
CA ASN A 270 0.31 -28.65 -7.62
C ASN A 270 0.54 -28.69 -6.10
N ARG A 271 -0.10 -29.67 -5.44
CA ARG A 271 -0.04 -29.81 -3.98
C ARG A 271 1.31 -30.32 -3.43
N THR A 272 2.28 -30.61 -4.28
CA THR A 272 3.63 -31.01 -3.81
C THR A 272 4.62 -29.85 -3.74
N ASN A 273 4.34 -28.74 -4.43
CA ASN A 273 5.22 -27.56 -4.44
C ASN A 273 4.49 -26.22 -4.38
N GLY A 274 3.17 -26.21 -4.21
CA GLY A 274 2.40 -25.00 -3.93
C GLY A 274 2.04 -24.18 -5.16
N LYS A 275 2.48 -24.58 -6.36
CA LYS A 275 2.32 -23.78 -7.58
C LYS A 275 0.89 -23.77 -8.10
N LEU A 276 0.44 -22.61 -8.55
CA LEU A 276 -0.85 -22.37 -9.21
C LEU A 276 -0.66 -22.00 -10.68
N PHE A 277 -1.27 -22.78 -11.56
CA PHE A 277 -1.17 -22.64 -13.00
C PHE A 277 -2.51 -22.17 -13.59
N TYR A 278 -2.44 -21.35 -14.65
CA TYR A 278 -3.61 -20.90 -15.41
C TYR A 278 -3.56 -21.32 -16.88
N ASN A 279 -4.50 -22.15 -17.30
CA ASN A 279 -4.64 -22.69 -18.65
C ASN A 279 -5.89 -22.12 -19.35
N PRO A 280 -5.83 -20.92 -19.96
CA PRO A 280 -6.99 -20.28 -20.59
C PRO A 280 -7.57 -21.05 -21.78
N ASN A 281 -6.77 -21.91 -22.40
CA ASN A 281 -7.14 -22.63 -23.63
C ASN A 281 -7.62 -24.07 -23.35
N ARG A 282 -7.54 -24.54 -22.10
CA ARG A 282 -7.89 -25.90 -21.67
C ARG A 282 -7.24 -27.02 -22.49
N ASN A 283 -6.08 -26.77 -23.07
CA ASN A 283 -5.33 -27.73 -23.86
C ASN A 283 -3.99 -28.05 -23.19
N ALA A 284 -3.46 -29.24 -23.48
CA ALA A 284 -2.11 -29.60 -23.06
C ALA A 284 -1.12 -28.60 -23.66
N PHE A 285 -0.14 -28.16 -22.87
CA PHE A 285 0.90 -27.18 -23.24
C PHE A 285 0.42 -25.73 -23.50
N GLY A 286 -0.84 -25.37 -23.20
CA GLY A 286 -1.39 -24.03 -23.48
C GLY A 286 -1.51 -23.09 -22.29
N PHE A 287 -0.50 -23.05 -21.42
CA PHE A 287 -0.40 -21.95 -20.46
C PHE A 287 -0.25 -20.64 -21.20
N ALA A 288 -0.91 -19.59 -20.72
CA ALA A 288 -0.50 -18.25 -21.08
C ALA A 288 0.95 -18.10 -20.60
N SER A 289 1.88 -17.98 -21.55
CA SER A 289 3.30 -17.80 -21.29
C SER A 289 3.53 -16.42 -20.65
N ASN A 290 3.31 -16.29 -19.35
CA ASN A 290 4.09 -15.35 -18.55
C ASN A 290 5.48 -16.01 -18.41
N SER A 291 6.39 -15.60 -19.30
CA SER A 291 7.87 -15.67 -19.24
C SER A 291 8.51 -16.69 -18.28
N ASP A 292 9.35 -17.58 -18.81
CA ASP A 292 10.48 -18.28 -18.16
C ASP A 292 10.25 -19.10 -16.87
N ALA A 293 9.06 -19.08 -16.25
CA ALA A 293 8.75 -19.70 -14.96
C ALA A 293 7.91 -20.99 -15.04
N GLY A 294 7.73 -21.58 -16.23
CA GLY A 294 6.93 -22.80 -16.38
C GLY A 294 5.41 -22.61 -16.24
N GLY A 295 4.89 -21.40 -16.45
CA GLY A 295 3.46 -21.14 -16.66
C GLY A 295 2.58 -21.06 -15.39
N HIS A 296 3.17 -20.87 -14.21
CA HIS A 296 2.46 -20.61 -12.96
C HIS A 296 2.46 -19.11 -12.63
N PHE A 297 1.45 -18.65 -11.89
CA PHE A 297 1.28 -17.24 -11.52
C PHE A 297 1.45 -16.98 -10.02
N ALA A 298 1.37 -18.04 -9.20
CA ALA A 298 1.53 -17.92 -7.76
C ALA A 298 2.06 -19.22 -7.16
N THR A 299 2.69 -19.11 -5.98
CA THR A 299 3.12 -20.24 -5.15
C THR A 299 2.57 -20.08 -3.74
N LEU A 300 1.97 -21.14 -3.17
CA LEU A 300 1.54 -21.18 -1.78
C LEU A 300 2.60 -21.91 -0.95
N SER A 301 3.25 -21.19 -0.04
CA SER A 301 4.25 -21.76 0.86
C SER A 301 3.64 -22.81 1.79
N GLY A 302 4.38 -23.87 2.09
CA GLY A 302 3.90 -24.97 2.95
C GLY A 302 2.89 -25.92 2.29
N ASN A 303 2.51 -25.69 1.03
CA ASN A 303 1.60 -26.53 0.25
C ASN A 303 0.27 -26.83 0.96
N PRO A 304 -0.47 -25.82 1.47
CA PRO A 304 -1.71 -26.05 2.19
C PRO A 304 -2.76 -26.71 1.29
N PRO A 305 -3.77 -27.38 1.88
CA PRO A 305 -4.94 -27.81 1.14
C PRO A 305 -5.61 -26.60 0.46
N LEU A 306 -5.96 -26.76 -0.82
CA LEU A 306 -6.68 -25.76 -1.59
C LEU A 306 -7.78 -26.45 -2.39
N ILE A 307 -9.01 -25.94 -2.28
CA ILE A 307 -10.17 -26.47 -2.99
C ILE A 307 -10.84 -25.39 -3.84
N ALA A 308 -11.71 -25.80 -4.77
CA ALA A 308 -12.32 -24.88 -5.73
C ALA A 308 -13.08 -23.71 -5.08
N SER A 309 -13.65 -23.90 -3.89
CA SER A 309 -14.34 -22.84 -3.13
C SER A 309 -13.42 -21.76 -2.57
N ASP A 310 -12.12 -21.96 -2.60
CA ASP A 310 -11.12 -21.01 -2.11
C ASP A 310 -10.69 -20.00 -3.17
N LEU A 311 -11.06 -20.25 -4.43
CA LEU A 311 -10.79 -19.35 -5.54
C LEU A 311 -12.07 -18.67 -5.98
N ILE A 312 -12.10 -17.35 -5.92
CA ILE A 312 -13.21 -16.53 -6.42
C ILE A 312 -12.74 -15.70 -7.62
N VAL A 313 -13.68 -15.35 -8.49
CA VAL A 313 -13.41 -14.59 -9.71
C VAL A 313 -14.23 -13.31 -9.65
N ALA A 314 -13.52 -12.19 -9.60
CA ALA A 314 -14.08 -10.84 -9.45
C ALA A 314 -13.94 -10.04 -10.76
N HIS A 315 -14.64 -8.90 -10.77
CA HIS A 315 -14.79 -8.01 -11.92
C HIS A 315 -13.84 -6.83 -11.89
#